data_AF-A0AAV0E823-F1
#
_entry.id   AF-A0AAV0E823-F1
#
_cell.length_a   1.000
_cell.length_b   1.000
_cell.length_c   1.000
_cell.angle_alpha   90.00
_cell.angle_beta   90.00
_cell.angle_gamma   90.00
#
_symmetry.space_group_name_H-M   'P 1'
#
loop_
_entity.id
_entity.type
_entity.pdbx_description
1 polymer ?
#
loop_
_entity_poly.entity_id
_entity_poly.type
_entity_poly.pdbx_seq_one_letter_code
_entity_poly.pdbx_strand_id
1 'polypeptide(L)'
;MGERIPAIVELCIQAGVNLPDYPSRRRTTPIRMIGRKLIDVGGYVDEPGPRDMSLPVADFDTHRAFERFGPPSESEALMIAHETIKAYDNVKRGVRKLMRKYSVKACGYCSEVHVGPWGHNVKLCGAFKHQWRDGKHGWQDATVDEVFPPNHLWHVREPKGRPMRSALRRFYGKAPAVVELCMQAGAEVPQFYKPIMRLDVVLPDSEEADLVA
;
A
#
# COMPACT_ATOMS: atom_id res chain seq x y z
N MET A 1 13.20 3.70 -21.62
CA MET A 1 11.90 3.68 -20.91
C MET A 1 12.24 3.37 -19.46
N GLY A 2 11.98 4.29 -18.52
CA GLY A 2 12.44 4.13 -17.14
C GLY A 2 11.72 2.98 -16.42
N GLU A 3 12.37 2.38 -15.43
CA GLU A 3 11.76 1.38 -14.57
C GLU A 3 10.59 2.00 -13.77
N ARG A 4 9.52 1.23 -13.58
CA ARG A 4 8.39 1.66 -12.74
C ARG A 4 8.75 1.45 -11.28
N ILE A 5 8.47 2.44 -10.43
CA ILE A 5 8.73 2.35 -8.99
C ILE A 5 7.42 2.41 -8.20
N PRO A 6 7.33 1.80 -7.01
CA PRO A 6 6.15 1.88 -6.17
C PRO A 6 5.79 3.34 -5.82
N ALA A 7 4.50 3.66 -5.76
CA ALA A 7 4.03 5.02 -5.48
C ALA A 7 4.53 5.57 -4.13
N ILE A 8 4.62 4.72 -3.11
CA ILE A 8 5.19 5.11 -1.80
C ILE A 8 6.67 5.48 -1.89
N VAL A 9 7.44 4.77 -2.74
CA VAL A 9 8.87 5.04 -2.97
C VAL A 9 9.03 6.38 -3.68
N GLU A 10 8.29 6.62 -4.75
CA GLU A 10 8.27 7.91 -5.45
C GLU A 10 7.85 9.05 -4.50
N LEU A 11 6.85 8.84 -3.64
CA LEU A 11 6.40 9.83 -2.67
C LEU A 11 7.50 10.18 -1.66
N CYS A 12 8.22 9.17 -1.15
CA CYS A 12 9.37 9.36 -0.27
C CYS A 12 10.51 10.10 -0.98
N ILE A 13 10.78 9.75 -2.24
CA ILE A 13 11.74 10.46 -3.08
C ILE A 13 11.31 11.91 -3.20
N GLN A 14 10.11 12.25 -3.67
CA GLN A 14 9.65 13.64 -3.75
C GLN A 14 9.71 14.37 -2.39
N ALA A 15 9.54 13.65 -1.28
CA ALA A 15 9.66 14.19 0.07
C ALA A 15 11.09 14.54 0.52
N GLY A 16 12.13 14.10 -0.19
CA GLY A 16 13.53 14.40 0.13
C GLY A 16 14.39 13.18 0.44
N VAL A 17 13.82 11.97 0.45
CA VAL A 17 14.58 10.74 0.73
C VAL A 17 15.49 10.43 -0.47
N ASN A 18 16.78 10.27 -0.21
CA ASN A 18 17.73 9.81 -1.23
C ASN A 18 17.87 8.30 -1.10
N LEU A 19 17.44 7.58 -2.14
CA LEU A 19 17.57 6.14 -2.24
C LEU A 19 18.66 5.83 -3.28
N PRO A 20 19.78 5.18 -2.91
CA PRO A 20 20.88 4.90 -3.82
C PRO A 20 20.45 4.16 -5.10
N ASP A 21 19.50 3.24 -4.96
CA ASP A 21 18.98 2.43 -6.07
C ASP A 21 17.98 3.17 -6.98
N TYR A 22 17.46 4.31 -6.52
CA TYR A 22 16.58 5.19 -7.29
C TYR A 22 17.17 6.60 -7.38
N PRO A 23 18.34 6.77 -8.04
CA PRO A 23 19.01 8.05 -8.12
C PRO A 23 18.11 9.05 -8.86
N SER A 24 17.68 10.07 -8.12
CA SER A 24 16.65 11.01 -8.57
C SER A 24 17.24 12.40 -8.76
N ARG A 25 17.08 12.97 -9.95
CA ARG A 25 17.48 14.35 -10.24
C ARG A 25 16.47 15.30 -9.62
N ARG A 26 16.88 16.03 -8.59
CA ARG A 26 16.06 17.07 -7.95
C ARG A 26 16.42 18.44 -8.50
N ARG A 27 15.44 19.20 -8.97
CA ARG A 27 15.68 20.61 -9.31
C ARG A 27 15.91 21.40 -8.03
N THR A 28 17.02 22.14 -8.00
CA THR A 28 17.34 23.10 -6.93
C THR A 28 16.53 24.38 -7.08
N THR A 29 16.09 24.69 -8.30
CA THR A 29 15.23 25.84 -8.63
C THR A 29 13.85 25.36 -9.10
N PRO A 30 12.75 25.91 -8.55
CA PRO A 30 11.41 25.48 -8.90
C PRO A 30 11.04 25.90 -10.32
N ILE A 31 10.27 25.04 -10.97
CA ILE A 31 9.70 25.26 -12.30
C ILE A 31 8.61 26.32 -12.21
N ARG A 32 8.60 27.32 -13.11
CA ARG A 32 7.50 28.30 -13.19
C ARG A 32 6.51 27.91 -14.29
N MET A 33 5.24 27.85 -13.92
CA MET A 33 4.12 27.47 -14.79
C MET A 33 3.00 28.52 -14.70
N ILE A 34 2.36 28.86 -15.82
CA ILE A 34 1.03 29.51 -15.83
C ILE A 34 0.03 28.51 -16.41
N GLY A 35 -0.93 28.08 -15.59
CA GLY A 35 -1.84 26.99 -15.95
C GLY A 35 -1.07 25.70 -16.27
N ARG A 36 -1.20 25.22 -17.52
CA ARG A 36 -0.47 24.03 -18.02
C ARG A 36 0.79 24.36 -18.82
N LYS A 37 1.12 25.65 -18.99
CA LYS A 37 2.24 26.11 -19.82
C LYS A 37 3.48 26.35 -18.97
N LEU A 38 4.58 25.69 -19.35
CA LEU A 38 5.91 25.84 -18.79
C LEU A 38 6.53 27.16 -19.26
N ILE A 39 6.96 28.00 -18.32
CA ILE A 39 7.55 29.33 -18.60
C ILE A 39 9.04 29.31 -18.34
N ASP A 40 9.45 28.64 -17.26
CA ASP A 40 10.85 28.54 -16.88
C ASP A 40 11.12 27.12 -16.39
N VAL A 41 12.09 26.48 -17.04
CA VAL A 41 12.55 25.13 -16.73
C VAL A 41 13.46 25.13 -15.48
N GLY A 42 13.95 26.30 -15.04
CA GLY A 42 14.93 26.40 -13.97
C GLY A 42 16.32 25.90 -14.39
N GLY A 43 17.21 25.76 -13.41
CA GLY A 43 18.59 25.31 -13.61
C GLY A 43 18.74 23.83 -13.92
N TYR A 44 19.84 23.48 -14.56
CA TYR A 44 20.25 22.10 -14.81
C TYR A 44 20.58 21.40 -13.49
N VAL A 45 20.15 20.15 -13.37
CA VAL A 45 20.44 19.30 -12.21
C VAL A 45 21.72 18.53 -12.49
N ASP A 46 22.68 18.58 -11.57
CA ASP A 46 23.89 17.77 -11.65
C ASP A 46 23.53 16.29 -11.76
N GLU A 47 24.31 15.56 -12.56
CA GLU A 47 24.10 14.12 -12.68
C GLU A 47 24.35 13.45 -11.33
N PRO A 48 23.48 12.51 -10.90
CA PRO A 48 23.75 11.75 -9.69
C PRO A 48 25.10 11.05 -9.85
N GLY A 49 25.91 11.08 -8.78
CA GLY A 49 27.22 10.44 -8.77
C GLY A 49 27.15 8.93 -9.01
N PRO A 50 28.31 8.26 -9.19
CA PRO A 50 28.39 6.83 -9.48
C PRO A 50 27.62 5.99 -8.44
N ARG A 51 27.04 4.89 -8.90
CA ARG A 51 26.26 3.95 -8.07
C ARG A 51 27.13 3.44 -6.92
N ASP A 52 26.76 3.74 -5.69
CA ASP A 52 27.31 3.09 -4.51
C ASP A 52 26.43 1.87 -4.19
N MET A 53 26.96 0.67 -4.44
CA MET A 53 26.26 -0.63 -4.36
C MET A 53 26.03 -1.11 -2.91
N SER A 54 26.19 -0.23 -1.93
CA SER A 54 26.34 -0.59 -0.51
C SER A 54 25.03 -0.84 0.24
N LEU A 55 23.86 -0.60 -0.35
CA LEU A 55 22.55 -0.93 0.23
C LEU A 55 21.61 -1.48 -0.85
N PRO A 56 21.30 -2.78 -0.87
CA PRO A 56 20.32 -3.30 -1.80
C PRO A 56 18.91 -2.95 -1.28
N VAL A 57 18.28 -1.97 -1.92
CA VAL A 57 16.82 -1.82 -1.98
C VAL A 57 16.19 -2.96 -2.83
N ALA A 58 17.00 -3.93 -3.28
CA ALA A 58 16.60 -5.28 -3.70
C ALA A 58 15.72 -6.05 -2.66
N ASP A 59 15.44 -5.44 -1.52
CA ASP A 59 14.51 -5.89 -0.48
C ASP A 59 13.03 -5.58 -0.77
N PHE A 60 12.70 -4.78 -1.80
CA PHE A 60 11.32 -4.71 -2.30
C PHE A 60 10.93 -5.90 -3.17
N ASP A 61 11.91 -6.69 -3.64
CA ASP A 61 11.62 -7.96 -4.31
C ASP A 61 11.26 -9.00 -3.25
N THR A 62 9.96 -9.16 -3.01
CA THR A 62 9.42 -10.19 -2.12
C THR A 62 9.55 -11.61 -2.70
N HIS A 63 10.04 -11.77 -3.94
CA HIS A 63 10.21 -13.07 -4.56
C HIS A 63 11.18 -13.93 -3.73
N ARG A 64 10.70 -15.11 -3.31
CA ARG A 64 11.41 -16.06 -2.43
C ARG A 64 11.88 -15.44 -1.10
N ALA A 65 11.23 -14.40 -0.61
CA ALA A 65 11.54 -13.82 0.71
C ALA A 65 11.49 -14.87 1.84
N PHE A 66 10.59 -15.85 1.74
CA PHE A 66 10.49 -16.99 2.67
C PHE A 66 11.74 -17.87 2.75
N GLU A 67 12.63 -17.81 1.76
CA GLU A 67 13.89 -18.56 1.78
C GLU A 67 15.04 -17.76 2.40
N ARG A 68 14.89 -16.42 2.48
CA ARG A 68 15.88 -15.54 3.10
C ARG A 68 15.79 -15.55 4.62
N PHE A 69 14.59 -15.79 5.15
CA PHE A 69 14.30 -15.76 6.59
C PHE A 69 13.72 -17.11 7.04
N GLY A 70 14.38 -17.75 8.02
CA GLY A 70 13.85 -18.95 8.67
C GLY A 70 12.62 -18.66 9.54
N PRO A 71 11.82 -19.69 9.89
CA PRO A 71 10.70 -19.50 10.80
C PRO A 71 11.20 -19.02 12.18
N PRO A 72 10.59 -17.99 12.76
CA PRO A 72 10.95 -17.53 14.10
C PRO A 72 10.50 -18.52 15.17
N SER A 73 11.11 -18.47 16.36
CA SER A 73 10.56 -19.12 17.55
C SER A 73 9.25 -18.46 17.98
N GLU A 74 8.45 -19.11 18.84
CA GLU A 74 7.16 -18.56 19.30
C GLU A 74 7.31 -17.21 20.01
N SER A 75 8.35 -17.03 20.84
CA SER A 75 8.62 -15.78 21.55
C SER A 75 9.07 -14.66 20.61
N GLU A 76 9.88 -14.98 19.61
CA GLU A 76 10.29 -14.02 18.57
C GLU A 76 9.11 -13.64 17.67
N ALA A 77 8.24 -14.59 17.33
CA ALA A 77 7.08 -14.36 16.48
C ALA A 77 6.15 -13.28 17.06
N LEU A 78 5.89 -13.32 18.36
CA LEU A 78 5.08 -12.31 19.05
C LEU A 78 5.72 -10.93 18.98
N MET A 79 7.01 -10.83 19.26
CA MET A 79 7.76 -9.56 19.20
C MET A 79 7.75 -8.98 17.77
N ILE A 80 8.07 -9.80 16.78
CA ILE A 80 8.07 -9.43 15.35
C ILE A 80 6.66 -8.98 14.94
N ALA A 81 5.62 -9.66 15.40
CA ALA A 81 4.24 -9.32 15.08
C ALA A 81 3.84 -7.94 15.62
N HIS A 82 4.20 -7.62 16.86
CA HIS A 82 3.97 -6.30 17.45
C HIS A 82 4.71 -5.18 16.68
N GLU A 83 5.98 -5.42 16.36
CA GLU A 83 6.79 -4.46 15.58
C GLU A 83 6.23 -4.26 14.18
N THR A 84 5.76 -5.35 13.54
CA THR A 84 5.18 -5.33 12.20
C THR A 84 3.89 -4.52 12.15
N ILE A 85 2.95 -4.72 13.08
CA ILE A 85 1.73 -3.90 13.17
C ILE A 85 2.08 -2.42 13.36
N LYS A 86 3.01 -2.12 14.28
CA LYS A 86 3.44 -0.75 14.56
C LYS A 86 4.07 -0.10 13.31
N ALA A 87 4.92 -0.83 12.58
CA ALA A 87 5.53 -0.37 11.34
C ALA A 87 4.47 -0.13 10.26
N TYR A 88 3.52 -1.06 10.09
CA TYR A 88 2.41 -0.95 9.13
C TYR A 88 1.57 0.31 9.37
N ASP A 89 1.20 0.58 10.62
CA ASP A 89 0.43 1.77 10.99
C ASP A 89 1.25 3.06 10.87
N ASN A 90 2.55 3.01 11.17
CA ASN A 90 3.45 4.14 10.97
C ASN A 90 3.55 4.53 9.50
N VAL A 91 3.70 3.55 8.60
CA VAL A 91 3.72 3.77 7.16
C VAL A 91 2.39 4.38 6.71
N LYS A 92 1.25 3.79 7.10
CA LYS A 92 -0.08 4.31 6.74
C LYS A 92 -0.28 5.76 7.20
N ARG A 93 0.17 6.10 8.41
CA ARG A 93 0.15 7.47 8.94
C ARG A 93 1.10 8.41 8.20
N GLY A 94 2.31 7.95 7.88
CA GLY A 94 3.31 8.71 7.12
C GLY A 94 2.81 9.06 5.72
N VAL A 95 2.29 8.07 4.99
CA VAL A 95 1.67 8.26 3.66
C VAL A 95 0.55 9.29 3.73
N ARG A 96 -0.37 9.16 4.70
CA ARG A 96 -1.46 10.14 4.89
C ARG A 96 -0.94 11.57 5.10
N LYS A 97 0.16 11.75 5.85
CA LYS A 97 0.77 13.07 6.07
C LYS A 97 1.44 13.60 4.80
N LEU A 98 2.17 12.75 4.08
CA LEU A 98 2.84 13.12 2.83
C LEU A 98 1.84 13.55 1.75
N MET A 99 0.72 12.83 1.63
CA MET A 99 -0.36 13.16 0.69
C MET A 99 -1.08 14.48 0.98
N ARG A 100 -0.89 15.08 2.17
CA ARG A 100 -1.34 16.46 2.44
C ARG A 100 -0.46 17.52 1.79
N LYS A 101 0.81 17.19 1.50
CA LYS A 101 1.79 18.10 0.91
C LYS A 101 2.01 17.83 -0.57
N TYR A 102 2.05 16.56 -0.96
CA TYR A 102 2.28 16.13 -2.34
C TYR A 102 0.99 15.57 -2.92
N SER A 103 0.61 16.05 -4.10
CA SER A 103 -0.55 15.53 -4.81
C SER A 103 -0.25 14.14 -5.34
N VAL A 104 -1.20 13.23 -5.20
CA VAL A 104 -1.13 11.88 -5.75
C VAL A 104 -2.45 11.61 -6.46
N LYS A 105 -2.37 11.07 -7.68
CA LYS A 105 -3.52 10.70 -8.50
C LYS A 105 -3.58 9.19 -8.64
N ALA A 106 -4.76 8.62 -8.54
CA ALA A 106 -5.01 7.21 -8.82
C ALA A 106 -5.95 7.10 -10.02
N CYS A 107 -5.84 6.01 -10.78
CA CYS A 107 -6.80 5.71 -11.83
C CYS A 107 -8.02 5.03 -11.22
N GLY A 108 -9.22 5.56 -11.42
CA GLY A 108 -10.46 4.92 -10.92
C GLY A 108 -10.82 3.57 -11.56
N TYR A 109 -10.03 3.07 -12.51
CA TYR A 109 -10.30 1.86 -13.28
C TYR A 109 -9.23 0.77 -13.19
N CYS A 110 -7.98 1.13 -12.88
CA CYS A 110 -6.86 0.20 -12.75
C CYS A 110 -5.97 0.62 -11.58
N SER A 111 -5.05 -0.24 -11.15
CA SER A 111 -4.13 0.02 -10.04
C SER A 111 -3.01 1.03 -10.33
N GLU A 112 -3.19 1.90 -11.33
CA GLU A 112 -2.19 2.90 -11.70
C GLU A 112 -2.24 4.07 -10.72
N VAL A 113 -1.06 4.47 -10.22
CA VAL A 113 -0.89 5.62 -9.33
C VAL A 113 0.20 6.53 -9.88
N HIS A 114 -0.06 7.83 -9.84
CA HIS A 114 0.85 8.88 -10.26
C HIS A 114 1.10 9.84 -9.11
N VAL A 115 2.36 10.03 -8.71
CA VAL A 115 2.74 11.04 -7.71
C VAL A 115 3.01 12.36 -8.42
N GLY A 116 2.06 13.27 -8.32
CA GLY A 116 2.11 14.59 -8.95
C GLY A 116 0.75 15.28 -9.00
N PRO A 117 0.72 16.57 -9.35
CA PRO A 117 -0.51 17.35 -9.46
C PRO A 117 -1.43 16.88 -10.59
N TRP A 118 -0.87 16.28 -11.65
CA TRP A 118 -1.60 15.86 -12.84
C TRP A 118 -1.15 14.47 -13.26
N GLY A 119 -2.09 13.55 -13.42
CA GLY A 119 -1.78 12.23 -13.96
C GLY A 119 -1.24 12.30 -15.39
N HIS A 120 -0.51 11.26 -15.80
CA HIS A 120 0.11 11.23 -17.12
C HIS A 120 -0.91 10.98 -18.26
N ASN A 121 -0.53 11.38 -19.48
CA ASN A 121 -1.33 11.16 -20.70
C ASN A 121 -1.01 9.85 -21.45
N VAL A 122 -0.11 9.02 -20.92
CA VAL A 122 0.24 7.73 -21.54
C VAL A 122 -0.98 6.82 -21.62
N LYS A 123 -1.24 6.25 -22.81
CA LYS A 123 -2.40 5.42 -23.12
C LYS A 123 -2.15 3.94 -22.80
N LEU A 124 -1.90 3.63 -21.52
CA LEU A 124 -1.54 2.28 -21.06
C LEU A 124 -2.49 1.71 -20.01
N CYS A 125 -3.70 2.29 -19.88
CA CYS A 125 -4.69 1.79 -18.94
C CYS A 125 -5.14 0.38 -19.36
N GLY A 126 -4.78 -0.63 -18.56
CA GLY A 126 -5.16 -2.03 -18.79
C GLY A 126 -6.56 -2.41 -18.30
N ALA A 127 -7.36 -1.45 -17.83
CA ALA A 127 -8.67 -1.74 -17.27
C ALA A 127 -9.67 -2.29 -18.30
N PHE A 128 -10.72 -2.96 -17.83
CA PHE A 128 -11.82 -3.39 -18.68
C PHE A 128 -12.41 -2.20 -19.47
N LYS A 129 -12.71 -2.45 -20.75
CA LYS A 129 -13.23 -1.44 -21.71
C LYS A 129 -12.33 -0.20 -21.86
N HIS A 130 -11.02 -0.28 -21.62
CA HIS A 130 -10.11 0.85 -21.84
C HIS A 130 -10.11 1.38 -23.29
N GLN A 131 -10.43 0.54 -24.28
CA GLN A 131 -10.55 0.93 -25.69
C GLN A 131 -11.57 2.06 -25.90
N TRP A 132 -12.67 2.07 -25.13
CA TRP A 132 -13.69 3.13 -25.16
C TRP A 132 -13.17 4.48 -24.62
N ARG A 133 -12.04 4.46 -23.90
CA ARG A 133 -11.34 5.64 -23.38
C ARG A 133 -10.00 5.84 -24.09
N ASP A 134 -9.79 5.20 -25.24
CA ASP A 134 -8.53 5.33 -26.02
C ASP A 134 -7.29 4.97 -25.15
N GLY A 135 -7.43 3.96 -24.28
CA GLY A 135 -6.37 3.51 -23.38
C GLY A 135 -5.99 4.50 -22.27
N LYS A 136 -6.73 5.60 -22.11
CA LYS A 136 -6.42 6.65 -21.11
C LYS A 136 -6.88 6.27 -19.71
N HIS A 137 -6.15 6.80 -18.72
CA HIS A 137 -6.48 6.68 -17.31
C HIS A 137 -7.56 7.69 -16.91
N GLY A 138 -8.45 7.28 -16.00
CA GLY A 138 -9.42 8.16 -15.35
C GLY A 138 -8.87 8.65 -14.03
N TRP A 139 -8.09 9.73 -14.05
CA TRP A 139 -7.39 10.24 -12.87
C TRP A 139 -8.34 10.88 -11.86
N GLN A 140 -8.20 10.48 -10.60
CA GLN A 140 -8.85 11.08 -9.43
C GLN A 140 -7.82 11.34 -8.33
N ASP A 141 -8.18 12.10 -7.29
CA ASP A 141 -7.34 12.22 -6.10
C ASP A 141 -7.19 10.87 -5.43
N ALA A 142 -5.95 10.46 -5.17
CA ALA A 142 -5.67 9.19 -4.54
C ALA A 142 -6.04 9.21 -3.05
N THR A 143 -6.49 8.07 -2.58
CA THR A 143 -6.65 7.72 -1.17
C THR A 143 -5.40 7.02 -0.66
N VAL A 144 -5.23 6.96 0.67
CA VAL A 144 -4.10 6.25 1.28
C VAL A 144 -4.08 4.78 0.88
N ASP A 145 -5.26 4.17 0.71
CA ASP A 145 -5.38 2.76 0.36
C ASP A 145 -5.11 2.49 -1.14
N GLU A 146 -5.05 3.52 -2.01
CA GLU A 146 -4.54 3.36 -3.39
C GLU A 146 -2.99 3.42 -3.43
N VAL A 147 -2.37 4.20 -2.54
CA VAL A 147 -0.91 4.33 -2.44
C VAL A 147 -0.29 3.18 -1.64
N PHE A 148 -0.99 2.72 -0.61
CA PHE A 148 -0.57 1.65 0.29
C PHE A 148 -1.72 0.63 0.44
N PRO A 149 -1.97 -0.19 -0.59
CA PRO A 149 -3.13 -1.06 -0.66
C PRO A 149 -3.11 -2.20 0.38
N PRO A 150 -4.13 -2.29 1.25
CA PRO A 150 -4.30 -3.44 2.13
C PRO A 150 -4.92 -4.64 1.39
N ASN A 151 -4.29 -5.81 1.51
CA ASN A 151 -4.93 -7.08 1.14
C ASN A 151 -5.89 -7.49 2.25
N HIS A 152 -7.21 -7.37 2.05
CA HIS A 152 -8.18 -7.75 3.07
C HIS A 152 -8.52 -9.24 3.00
N LEU A 153 -8.53 -9.88 4.16
CA LEU A 153 -8.92 -11.28 4.35
C LEU A 153 -10.09 -11.34 5.33
N TRP A 154 -10.78 -12.48 5.34
CA TRP A 154 -11.75 -12.77 6.38
C TRP A 154 -11.02 -13.07 7.69
N HIS A 155 -11.47 -12.45 8.77
CA HIS A 155 -10.89 -12.67 10.09
C HIS A 155 -11.27 -14.06 10.61
N VAL A 156 -10.28 -14.84 11.05
CA VAL A 156 -10.47 -16.18 11.64
C VAL A 156 -10.27 -16.07 13.14
N ARG A 157 -11.35 -16.28 13.91
CA ARG A 157 -11.31 -16.18 15.39
C ARG A 157 -10.39 -17.20 16.04
N GLU A 158 -10.47 -18.43 15.58
CA GLU A 158 -9.72 -19.54 16.12
C GLU A 158 -9.12 -20.33 14.96
N PRO A 159 -7.81 -20.16 14.67
CA PRO A 159 -7.16 -20.83 13.55
C PRO A 159 -7.23 -22.37 13.62
N LYS A 160 -7.28 -22.92 14.84
CA LYS A 160 -7.43 -24.37 15.12
C LYS A 160 -8.90 -24.78 15.32
N GLY A 161 -9.83 -23.85 15.19
CA GLY A 161 -11.25 -24.05 15.45
C GLY A 161 -12.01 -24.61 14.26
N ARG A 162 -13.33 -24.43 14.29
CA ARG A 162 -14.20 -24.83 13.17
C ARG A 162 -13.89 -24.00 11.92
N PRO A 163 -13.81 -24.62 10.72
CA PRO A 163 -13.65 -23.88 9.47
C PRO A 163 -14.78 -22.87 9.23
N MET A 164 -14.45 -21.79 8.52
CA MET A 164 -15.45 -20.79 8.12
C MET A 164 -16.51 -21.42 7.20
N ARG A 165 -17.78 -21.10 7.45
CA ARG A 165 -18.92 -21.60 6.66
C ARG A 165 -19.47 -20.49 5.77
N SER A 166 -19.71 -20.78 4.50
CA SER A 166 -20.24 -19.81 3.53
C SER A 166 -21.58 -19.19 3.96
N ALA A 167 -22.45 -19.97 4.62
CA ALA A 167 -23.72 -19.50 5.18
C ALA A 167 -23.55 -18.38 6.22
N LEU A 168 -22.43 -18.38 6.96
CA LEU A 168 -22.13 -17.41 8.01
C LEU A 168 -21.32 -16.20 7.52
N ARG A 169 -21.09 -16.07 6.20
CA ARG A 169 -20.28 -14.99 5.60
C ARG A 169 -20.72 -13.59 6.06
N ARG A 170 -22.01 -13.38 6.30
CA ARG A 170 -22.56 -12.10 6.75
C ARG A 170 -22.15 -11.71 8.17
N PHE A 171 -21.68 -12.65 8.99
CA PHE A 171 -21.27 -12.43 10.38
C PHE A 171 -19.76 -12.23 10.53
N TYR A 172 -18.97 -12.76 9.60
CA TYR A 172 -17.52 -12.63 9.65
C TYR A 172 -17.06 -11.19 9.40
N GLY A 173 -16.06 -10.75 10.17
CA GLY A 173 -15.34 -9.52 9.92
C GLY A 173 -14.20 -9.72 8.93
N LYS A 174 -13.52 -8.62 8.61
CA LYS A 174 -12.34 -8.60 7.73
C LYS A 174 -11.19 -7.85 8.39
N ALA A 175 -9.98 -8.19 8.00
CA ALA A 175 -8.77 -7.53 8.43
C ALA A 175 -7.78 -7.41 7.26
N PRO A 176 -6.89 -6.39 7.24
CA PRO A 176 -5.70 -6.44 6.40
C PRO A 176 -4.86 -7.69 6.75
N ALA A 177 -4.31 -8.35 5.74
CA ALA A 177 -3.57 -9.60 5.88
C ALA A 177 -2.40 -9.49 6.87
N VAL A 178 -1.70 -8.36 6.87
CA VAL A 178 -0.63 -8.06 7.83
C VAL A 178 -1.16 -8.05 9.27
N VAL A 179 -2.33 -7.44 9.50
CA VAL A 179 -2.95 -7.35 10.83
C VAL A 179 -3.42 -8.74 11.29
N GLU A 180 -4.08 -9.50 10.41
CA GLU A 180 -4.53 -10.86 10.71
C GLU A 180 -3.35 -11.79 11.03
N LEU A 181 -2.28 -11.74 10.23
CA LEU A 181 -1.08 -12.55 10.44
C LEU A 181 -0.44 -12.25 11.80
N CYS A 182 -0.27 -10.97 12.13
CA CYS A 182 0.33 -10.58 13.42
C CYS A 182 -0.57 -10.90 14.60
N MET A 183 -1.90 -10.78 14.47
CA MET A 183 -2.84 -11.20 15.51
C MET A 183 -2.76 -12.70 15.77
N GLN A 184 -2.67 -13.52 14.72
CA GLN A 184 -2.53 -14.98 14.86
C GLN A 184 -1.22 -15.38 15.54
N ALA A 185 -0.17 -14.55 15.44
CA ALA A 185 1.06 -14.67 16.20
C ALA A 185 0.98 -14.13 17.64
N GLY A 186 -0.21 -13.70 18.09
CA GLY A 186 -0.49 -13.25 19.46
C GLY A 186 -0.41 -11.74 19.69
N ALA A 187 -0.16 -10.93 18.66
CA ALA A 187 -0.07 -9.48 18.83
C ALA A 187 -1.45 -8.86 19.09
N GLU A 188 -1.48 -7.85 19.97
CA GLU A 188 -2.70 -7.08 20.22
C GLU A 188 -3.12 -6.26 18.98
N VAL A 189 -4.38 -6.41 18.59
CA VAL A 189 -4.97 -5.67 17.48
C VAL A 189 -5.29 -4.22 17.89
N PRO A 190 -4.81 -3.22 17.13
CA PRO A 190 -5.19 -1.82 17.35
C PRO A 190 -6.71 -1.59 17.35
N GLN A 191 -7.20 -0.72 18.23
CA GLN A 191 -8.64 -0.50 18.45
C GLN A 191 -9.43 -0.19 17.18
N PHE A 192 -8.83 0.51 16.21
CA PHE A 192 -9.51 0.91 14.99
C PHE A 192 -9.79 -0.26 14.02
N TYR A 193 -9.10 -1.39 14.14
CA TYR A 193 -9.38 -2.58 13.34
C TYR A 193 -10.49 -3.45 13.97
N LYS A 194 -10.66 -3.40 15.30
CA LYS A 194 -11.62 -4.27 16.03
C LYS A 194 -13.05 -4.24 15.46
N PRO A 195 -13.63 -3.06 15.09
CA PRO A 195 -14.97 -3.02 14.49
C PRO A 195 -15.05 -3.68 13.11
N ILE A 196 -14.00 -3.54 12.29
CA ILE A 196 -13.94 -4.14 10.94
C ILE A 196 -13.79 -5.66 11.04
N MET A 197 -13.07 -6.12 12.07
CA MET A 197 -12.87 -7.52 12.40
C MET A 197 -14.09 -8.16 13.10
N ARG A 198 -15.07 -7.35 13.53
CA ARG A 198 -16.31 -7.81 14.19
C ARG A 198 -16.02 -8.76 15.35
N LEU A 199 -15.09 -8.38 16.21
CA LEU A 199 -14.70 -9.19 17.38
C LEU A 199 -15.83 -9.30 18.42
N ASP A 200 -16.81 -8.42 18.36
CA ASP A 200 -17.98 -8.28 19.23
C ASP A 200 -19.23 -9.03 18.74
N VAL A 201 -19.24 -9.55 17.51
CA VAL A 201 -20.41 -10.23 16.93
C VAL A 201 -20.45 -11.71 17.35
N VAL A 202 -21.53 -12.20 17.96
CA VAL A 202 -21.63 -13.66 18.22
C VAL A 202 -21.87 -14.40 16.90
N LEU A 203 -21.14 -15.51 16.66
CA LEU A 203 -21.38 -16.35 15.50
C LEU A 203 -22.54 -17.31 15.84
N PRO A 204 -23.66 -17.27 15.12
CA PRO A 204 -24.77 -18.19 15.37
C PRO A 204 -24.37 -19.60 14.97
N ASP A 205 -24.92 -20.59 15.66
CA ASP A 205 -24.84 -21.98 15.24
C ASP A 205 -25.64 -22.17 13.94
N SER A 206 -25.39 -23.25 13.19
CA SER A 206 -25.98 -23.42 11.84
C SER A 206 -27.51 -23.40 11.83
N GLU A 207 -28.16 -23.86 12.89
CA GLU A 207 -29.62 -23.85 13.01
C GLU A 207 -30.15 -22.45 13.32
N GLU A 208 -29.42 -21.67 14.12
CA GLU A 208 -29.77 -20.29 14.44
C GLU A 208 -29.57 -19.35 13.25
N ALA A 209 -28.56 -19.61 12.41
CA ALA A 209 -28.23 -18.77 11.26
C ALA A 209 -29.38 -18.66 10.24
N ASP A 210 -30.20 -19.71 10.11
CA ASP A 210 -31.37 -19.73 9.22
C ASP A 210 -32.55 -18.93 9.78
N LEU A 211 -32.58 -18.69 11.10
CA LEU A 211 -33.63 -17.92 11.79
C LEU A 211 -33.39 -16.40 11.78
N VAL A 212 -32.15 -15.97 11.52
CA VAL A 212 -31.75 -14.54 11.45
C VAL A 212 -31.55 -14.10 9.99
N ALA A 213 -32.02 -14.91 9.03
CA ALA A 213 -31.72 -14.77 7.61
C ALA A 213 -32.58 -13.73 6.90
#